data_AF-A0A2D7ZBV6-F1
#
_entry.id   AF-A0A2D7ZBV6-F1
#
_cell.length_a   1.000
_cell.length_b   1.000
_cell.length_c   1.000
_cell.angle_alpha   90.00
_cell.angle_beta   90.00
_cell.angle_gamma   90.00
#
_symmetry.space_group_name_H-M   'P 1'
#
loop_
_entity.id
_entity.type
_entity.pdbx_description
1 polymer ?
#
loop_
_entity_poly.entity_id
_entity_poly.type
_entity_poly.pdbx_seq_one_letter_code
_entity_poly.pdbx_strand_id
1 'polypeptide(L)'
;MTKLEELIIHRIQETGPISIATYMQECLLHPSLGFYNQKDVLGPDGSFITSPEISQMFGEILGLCLAQYWIDLKRPDRFALVEFGPGKATLMLDILRAGSSVKGFIEAAEIFLVEA
;
A
#
# COMPACT_ATOMS: atom_id res chain seq x y z
N MET A 1 -6.20 -4.77 29.71
CA MET A 1 -6.89 -4.41 28.47
C MET A 1 -6.04 -3.41 27.72
N THR A 2 -6.09 -3.41 26.39
CA THR A 2 -5.48 -2.32 25.62
C THR A 2 -6.42 -1.10 25.64
N LYS A 3 -5.89 0.11 25.40
CA LYS A 3 -6.76 1.31 25.30
C LYS A 3 -7.82 1.19 24.21
N LEU A 4 -7.51 0.47 23.12
CA LEU A 4 -8.45 0.26 22.02
C LEU A 4 -9.56 -0.71 22.41
N GLU A 5 -9.22 -1.76 23.15
CA GLU A 5 -10.18 -2.71 23.70
C GLU A 5 -11.21 -2.01 24.60
N GLU A 6 -10.75 -1.14 25.51
CA GLU A 6 -11.63 -0.34 26.38
C GLU A 6 -12.59 0.55 25.56
N LEU A 7 -12.08 1.21 24.51
CA LEU A 7 -12.89 2.05 23.62
C LEU A 7 -13.96 1.24 22.86
N ILE A 8 -13.58 0.08 22.33
CA ILE A 8 -14.51 -0.80 21.60
C ILE A 8 -15.60 -1.33 22.52
N ILE A 9 -15.24 -1.77 23.73
CA ILE A 9 -16.21 -2.23 24.73
C ILE A 9 -17.20 -1.11 25.06
N HIS A 10 -16.70 0.10 25.31
CA HIS A 10 -17.54 1.24 25.62
C HIS A 10 -18.52 1.55 24.48
N ARG A 11 -18.04 1.59 23.23
CA ARG A 11 -18.89 1.79 22.05
C ARG A 11 -19.97 0.72 21.92
N ILE A 12 -19.64 -0.55 22.17
CA ILE A 12 -20.61 -1.66 22.11
C ILE A 12 -21.68 -1.49 23.20
N GLN A 13 -21.30 -1.04 24.39
CA GLN A 13 -22.24 -0.79 25.49
C GLN A 13 -23.21 0.36 25.15
N GLU A 14 -22.74 1.41 24.48
CA GLU A 14 -23.56 2.58 24.13
C GLU A 14 -24.42 2.39 22.89
N THR A 15 -23.87 1.75 21.85
CA THR A 15 -24.47 1.71 20.49
C THR A 15 -24.94 0.32 20.07
N GLY A 16 -24.71 -0.69 20.91
CA GLY A 16 -25.01 -2.09 20.62
C GLY A 16 -23.86 -2.81 19.89
N PRO A 17 -24.06 -4.09 19.56
CA PRO A 17 -23.04 -4.90 18.89
C PRO A 17 -22.54 -4.28 17.59
N ILE A 18 -21.22 -4.30 17.39
CA ILE A 18 -20.59 -3.88 16.13
C ILE A 18 -20.35 -5.07 15.21
N SER A 19 -20.28 -4.80 13.90
CA SER A 19 -19.88 -5.81 12.92
C SER A 19 -18.39 -6.17 13.07
N ILE A 20 -18.01 -7.36 12.58
CA ILE A 20 -16.59 -7.72 12.47
C ILE A 20 -15.83 -6.76 11.57
N ALA A 21 -16.46 -6.23 10.51
CA ALA A 21 -15.85 -5.23 9.63
C ALA A 21 -15.48 -3.95 10.40
N THR A 22 -16.39 -3.46 11.26
CA THR A 22 -16.14 -2.31 12.14
C THR A 22 -15.02 -2.62 13.12
N TYR A 23 -15.05 -3.79 13.76
CA TYR A 23 -13.98 -4.21 14.68
C TYR A 23 -12.61 -4.24 13.98
N MET A 24 -12.52 -4.85 12.80
CA MET A 24 -11.28 -4.90 12.01
C MET A 24 -10.80 -3.51 11.60
N GLN A 25 -11.71 -2.62 11.19
CA GLN A 25 -11.37 -1.25 10.84
C GLN A 25 -10.77 -0.49 12.03
N GLU A 26 -11.34 -0.63 13.23
CA GLU A 26 -10.78 -0.03 14.45
C GLU A 26 -9.41 -0.64 14.78
N CYS A 27 -9.28 -1.96 14.78
CA CYS A 27 -8.01 -2.63 15.07
C CYS A 27 -6.88 -2.27 14.11
N LEU A 28 -7.19 -2.08 12.83
CA LEU A 28 -6.18 -1.80 11.81
C LEU A 28 -5.90 -0.30 11.66
N LEU A 29 -6.96 0.52 11.67
CA LEU A 29 -6.92 1.91 11.19
C LEU A 29 -7.35 2.94 12.24
N HIS A 30 -7.59 2.57 13.50
CA HIS A 30 -7.91 3.57 14.53
C HIS A 30 -6.81 4.66 14.57
N PRO A 31 -7.14 5.96 14.49
CA PRO A 31 -6.18 7.03 14.20
C PRO A 31 -4.94 7.08 15.11
N SER A 32 -5.06 6.62 16.36
CA SER A 32 -3.96 6.62 17.33
C SER A 32 -3.60 5.26 17.91
N LEU A 33 -4.40 4.23 17.65
CA LEU A 33 -4.28 2.92 18.31
C LEU A 33 -4.32 1.75 17.31
N GLY A 34 -4.64 2.04 16.06
CA GLY A 34 -4.69 1.05 14.99
C GLY A 34 -3.29 0.51 14.72
N PHE A 35 -3.25 -0.76 14.34
CA PHE A 35 -2.02 -1.48 14.05
C PHE A 35 -1.12 -0.73 13.05
N TYR A 36 -1.67 -0.22 11.94
CA TYR A 36 -0.88 0.47 10.92
C TYR A 36 -0.43 1.88 11.30
N ASN A 37 -0.98 2.46 12.37
CA ASN A 37 -0.52 3.74 12.93
C ASN A 37 0.63 3.56 13.93
N GLN A 38 1.01 2.32 14.24
CA GLN A 38 2.21 2.05 15.05
C GLN A 38 3.46 2.28 14.21
N LYS A 39 4.53 2.77 14.84
CA LYS A 39 5.83 2.93 14.15
C LYS A 39 6.39 1.56 13.78
N ASP A 40 7.08 1.52 12.64
CA ASP A 40 7.93 0.40 12.22
C ASP A 40 7.21 -0.94 12.01
N VAL A 41 5.95 -0.92 11.54
CA VAL A 41 5.18 -2.15 11.26
C VAL A 41 5.79 -2.97 10.11
N LEU A 42 6.41 -2.31 9.13
CA LEU A 42 6.92 -2.91 7.89
C LEU A 42 8.45 -2.98 7.84
N GLY A 43 8.98 -4.14 7.46
CA GLY A 43 10.40 -4.35 7.15
C GLY A 43 11.03 -5.49 7.96
N PRO A 44 12.34 -5.71 7.81
CA PRO A 44 13.06 -6.80 8.50
C PRO A 44 12.93 -6.75 10.03
N ASP A 45 12.91 -5.54 10.57
CA ASP A 45 12.78 -5.27 12.01
C ASP A 45 11.33 -4.97 12.44
N GLY A 46 10.39 -5.03 11.49
CA GLY A 46 8.98 -4.75 11.72
C GLY A 46 8.17 -5.97 12.14
N SER A 47 6.84 -5.80 12.22
CA SER A 47 5.93 -6.90 12.52
C SER A 47 5.87 -7.94 11.40
N PHE A 48 6.14 -7.53 10.16
CA PHE A 48 6.28 -8.42 9.01
C PHE A 48 7.09 -7.75 7.89
N ILE A 49 7.57 -8.58 6.96
CA ILE A 49 8.30 -8.18 5.76
C ILE A 49 7.48 -8.51 4.50
N THR A 50 7.56 -7.66 3.47
CA THR A 50 6.82 -7.80 2.22
C THR A 50 7.75 -8.10 1.04
N SER A 51 7.21 -8.59 -0.09
CA SER A 51 8.00 -8.94 -1.27
C SER A 51 8.89 -7.81 -1.80
N PRO A 52 8.44 -6.54 -1.91
CA PRO A 52 9.30 -5.42 -2.30
C PRO A 52 10.47 -5.20 -1.34
N GLU A 53 10.28 -5.42 -0.03
CA GLU A 53 11.34 -5.28 0.98
C GLU A 53 12.34 -6.45 0.96
N ILE A 54 11.95 -7.62 0.43
CA ILE A 54 12.82 -8.80 0.34
C ILE A 54 13.77 -8.70 -0.86
N SER A 55 13.25 -8.27 -2.03
CA SER A 55 14.05 -8.23 -3.25
C SER A 55 13.52 -7.22 -4.24
N GLN A 56 14.43 -6.36 -4.73
CA GLN A 56 14.16 -5.41 -5.82
C GLN A 56 13.63 -6.09 -7.08
N MET A 57 13.94 -7.38 -7.31
CA MET A 57 13.49 -8.12 -8.49
C MET A 57 11.96 -8.15 -8.57
N PHE A 58 11.26 -8.12 -7.44
CA PHE A 58 9.80 -8.10 -7.43
C PHE A 58 9.25 -6.84 -8.10
N GLY A 59 9.74 -5.67 -7.69
CA GLY A 59 9.34 -4.40 -8.28
C GLY A 59 9.85 -4.21 -9.71
N GLU A 60 11.07 -4.68 -10.01
CA GLU A 60 11.64 -4.58 -11.36
C GLU A 60 10.84 -5.38 -12.40
N ILE A 61 10.48 -6.63 -12.06
CA ILE A 61 9.68 -7.48 -12.96
C ILE A 61 8.29 -6.86 -13.18
N LEU A 62 7.64 -6.39 -12.11
CA LEU A 62 6.35 -5.70 -12.23
C LEU A 62 6.46 -4.44 -13.08
N GLY A 63 7.49 -3.63 -12.88
CA GLY A 63 7.71 -2.42 -13.68
C GLY A 63 7.88 -2.71 -15.17
N LEU A 64 8.65 -3.73 -15.52
CA LEU A 64 8.81 -4.16 -16.91
C LEU A 64 7.52 -4.77 -17.50
N CYS A 65 6.77 -5.54 -16.72
CA CYS A 65 5.47 -6.05 -17.13
C CYS A 65 4.47 -4.92 -17.41
N LEU A 66 4.41 -3.91 -16.55
CA LEU A 66 3.55 -2.74 -16.73
C LEU A 66 3.97 -1.91 -17.96
N ALA A 67 5.27 -1.72 -18.16
CA ALA A 67 5.79 -1.04 -19.34
C ALA A 67 5.47 -1.80 -20.63
N GLN A 68 5.57 -3.13 -20.62
CA GLN A 68 5.16 -3.97 -21.75
C GLN A 68 3.66 -3.83 -22.02
N TYR A 69 2.83 -3.88 -20.98
CA TYR A 69 1.38 -3.70 -21.13
C TYR A 69 1.02 -2.33 -21.70
N TRP A 70 1.70 -1.27 -21.28
CA TRP A 70 1.56 0.07 -21.86
C TRP A 70 1.93 0.11 -23.35
N ILE A 71 2.99 -0.59 -23.77
CA ILE A 71 3.33 -0.75 -25.21
C ILE A 71 2.22 -1.48 -25.97
N ASP A 72 1.68 -2.55 -25.38
CA ASP A 72 0.62 -3.36 -26.00
C ASP A 72 -0.67 -2.55 -26.19
N LEU A 73 -0.95 -1.63 -25.26
CA LEU A 73 -2.00 -0.61 -25.35
C LEU A 73 -1.68 0.53 -26.33
N LYS A 74 -0.64 0.38 -27.15
CA LYS A 74 -0.20 1.34 -28.18
C LYS A 74 0.31 2.66 -27.63
N ARG A 75 0.96 2.60 -26.45
CA ARG A 75 1.70 3.72 -25.86
C ARG A 75 0.83 4.98 -25.68
N PRO A 76 -0.28 4.89 -24.91
CA PRO A 76 -1.10 6.07 -24.64
C PRO A 76 -0.25 7.18 -24.00
N ASP A 77 -0.50 8.43 -24.41
CA ASP A 77 0.27 9.60 -23.95
C ASP A 77 0.14 9.87 -22.44
N ARG A 78 -0.93 9.35 -21.82
CA ARG A 78 -1.19 9.45 -20.37
C ARG A 78 -1.87 8.18 -19.87
N PHE A 79 -1.46 7.71 -18.71
CA PHE A 79 -2.16 6.67 -17.95
C PHE A 79 -1.94 6.84 -16.45
N ALA A 80 -2.90 6.39 -15.65
CA ALA A 80 -2.76 6.37 -14.19
C ALA A 80 -1.97 5.14 -13.74
N LEU A 81 -0.89 5.34 -12.99
CA LEU A 81 -0.15 4.31 -12.28
C LEU A 81 -0.46 4.43 -10.79
N VAL A 82 -1.36 3.57 -10.29
CA VAL A 82 -1.94 3.69 -8.94
C VAL A 82 -1.43 2.56 -8.04
N GLU A 83 -0.90 2.91 -6.87
CA GLU A 83 -0.57 1.96 -5.80
C GLU A 83 -1.41 2.26 -4.55
N PHE A 84 -2.10 1.24 -4.05
CA PHE A 84 -2.88 1.29 -2.82
C PHE A 84 -2.07 0.71 -1.67
N GLY A 85 -1.92 1.47 -0.58
CA GLY A 85 -1.08 1.09 0.55
C GLY A 85 0.39 0.96 0.16
N PRO A 86 1.03 2.04 -0.33
CA PRO A 86 2.41 2.00 -0.83
C PRO A 86 3.44 1.65 0.26
N GLY A 87 3.07 1.73 1.54
CA GLY A 87 3.98 1.53 2.66
C GLY A 87 5.17 2.50 2.56
N LYS A 88 6.39 1.98 2.37
CA LYS A 88 7.61 2.79 2.18
C LYS A 88 7.83 3.25 0.74
N ALA A 89 6.89 2.97 -0.16
CA ALA A 89 6.97 3.19 -1.61
C ALA A 89 8.09 2.41 -2.32
N THR A 90 8.68 1.41 -1.67
CA THR A 90 9.75 0.55 -2.23
C THR A 90 9.34 -0.07 -3.55
N LEU A 91 8.09 -0.56 -3.65
CA LEU A 91 7.55 -1.12 -4.88
C LEU A 91 7.48 -0.09 -6.01
N MET A 92 6.86 1.07 -5.79
CA MET A 92 6.80 2.14 -6.79
C MET A 92 8.20 2.57 -7.24
N LEU A 93 9.14 2.73 -6.31
CA LEU A 93 10.51 3.14 -6.65
C LEU A 93 11.18 2.14 -7.59
N ASP A 94 11.04 0.83 -7.33
CA ASP A 94 11.58 -0.21 -8.21
C ASP A 94 10.86 -0.27 -9.57
N ILE A 95 9.54 -0.11 -9.57
CA ILE A 95 8.73 -0.02 -10.80
C ILE A 95 9.22 1.14 -11.68
N LEU A 96 9.38 2.33 -11.12
CA LEU A 96 9.81 3.51 -11.87
C LEU A 96 11.27 3.37 -12.35
N ARG A 97 12.15 2.82 -11.51
CA ARG A 97 13.55 2.58 -11.85
C ARG A 97 13.68 1.61 -13.02
N ALA A 98 13.02 0.45 -12.98
CA ALA A 98 13.03 -0.50 -14.09
C ALA A 98 12.30 0.03 -15.32
N GLY A 99 11.13 0.64 -15.12
CA GLY A 99 10.29 1.22 -16.17
C GLY A 99 10.98 2.35 -16.95
N SER A 100 11.92 3.08 -16.34
CA SER A 100 12.71 4.13 -17.00
C SER A 100 13.54 3.63 -18.19
N SER A 101 13.81 2.33 -18.27
CA SER A 101 14.46 1.71 -19.43
C SER A 101 13.57 1.68 -20.68
N VAL A 102 12.25 1.89 -20.53
CA VAL A 102 11.29 1.91 -21.63
C VAL A 102 10.93 3.35 -21.98
N LYS A 103 11.45 3.83 -23.11
CA LYS A 103 11.24 5.20 -23.59
C LYS A 103 9.76 5.58 -23.66
N GLY A 104 9.39 6.66 -22.97
CA GLY A 104 8.04 7.25 -22.96
C GLY A 104 7.13 6.71 -21.87
N PHE A 105 7.49 5.62 -21.18
CA PHE A 105 6.63 4.98 -20.20
C PHE A 105 6.48 5.84 -18.93
N ILE A 106 7.60 6.33 -18.38
CA ILE A 106 7.58 7.14 -17.15
C ILE A 106 7.00 8.52 -17.44
N GLU A 107 7.28 9.09 -18.61
CA GLU A 107 6.74 10.40 -19.01
C GLU A 107 5.23 10.38 -19.19
N ALA A 108 4.65 9.25 -19.60
CA ALA A 108 3.21 9.06 -19.74
C ALA A 108 2.51 8.67 -18.42
N ALA A 109 3.27 8.30 -17.39
CA ALA A 109 2.72 7.81 -16.13
C ALA A 109 2.29 8.96 -15.21
N GLU A 110 1.04 8.94 -14.78
CA GLU A 110 0.52 9.77 -13.70
C GLU A 110 0.46 8.93 -12.42
N ILE A 111 1.36 9.20 -11.49
CA ILE A 111 1.56 8.37 -10.29
C ILE A 111 0.58 8.80 -9.20
N PHE A 112 -0.20 7.84 -8.69
CA PHE A 112 -1.09 8.03 -7.56
C PHE A 112 -0.75 7.03 -6.45
N LEU A 113 -0.39 7.54 -5.28
CA LEU A 113 -0.18 6.74 -4.07
C LEU A 113 -1.36 6.96 -3.14
N VAL A 114 -2.15 5.91 -2.91
CA VAL A 114 -3.37 5.96 -2.09
C VAL A 114 -3.09 5.33 -0.73
N GLU A 115 -3.08 6.15 0.32
CA GLU A 115 -2.87 5.75 1.71
C GLU A 115 -3.96 6.35 2.62
N ALA A 116 -4.28 5.67 3.71
CA ALA A 116 -5.36 6.03 4.64
C ALA A 116 -4.97 7.15 5.63
#